data_AF-A0A6A6DTS0-F1
#
_entry.id   AF-A0A6A6DTS0-F1
#
_cell.length_a   1.000
_cell.length_b   1.000
_cell.length_c   1.000
_cell.angle_alpha   90.00
_cell.angle_beta   90.00
_cell.angle_gamma   90.00
#
_symmetry.space_group_name_H-M   'P 1'
#
loop_
_entity.id
_entity.type
_entity.pdbx_description
1 polymer ?
#
loop_
_entity_poly.entity_id
_entity_poly.type
_entity_poly.pdbx_seq_one_letter_code
_entity_poly.pdbx_strand_id
1 'polypeptide(L)'
;MPPPAVVSSFLSVKPLEPVLVFNSPDDAAYFQSHCRQGRILPDQSQRWVFLPMPEGLLRVRTAKYGDVAYEFDNHRHASEFNEGVKGLGRMFQNTKDKPIWDRTVYLGRPLKM
;
A
#
# COMPACT_ATOMS: atom_id res chain seq x y z
N MET A 1 0.20 13.98 16.40
CA MET A 1 -0.24 14.08 14.99
C MET A 1 -1.06 12.86 14.67
N PRO A 2 -2.13 12.97 13.85
CA PRO A 2 -2.80 11.79 13.32
C PRO A 2 -1.79 10.93 12.52
N PRO A 3 -1.99 9.61 12.46
CA PRO A 3 -1.14 8.75 11.62
C PRO A 3 -1.25 9.17 10.15
N PRO A 4 -0.16 9.09 9.37
CA PRO A 4 -0.17 9.46 7.96
C PRO A 4 -1.13 8.55 7.20
N ALA A 5 -1.96 9.15 6.35
CA ALA A 5 -2.94 8.42 5.56
C ALA A 5 -2.49 8.33 4.09
N VAL A 6 -2.48 7.11 3.55
CA VAL A 6 -2.30 6.89 2.12
C VAL A 6 -3.53 7.41 1.38
N VAL A 7 -3.37 8.41 0.52
CA VAL A 7 -4.48 8.97 -0.27
C VAL A 7 -4.75 8.15 -1.53
N SER A 8 -3.71 7.53 -2.07
CA SER A 8 -3.75 6.60 -3.20
C SER A 8 -2.42 5.84 -3.28
N SER A 9 -2.32 4.88 -4.19
CA SER A 9 -1.06 4.21 -4.49
C SER A 9 -1.05 3.74 -5.94
N PHE A 10 0.11 3.43 -6.49
CA PHE A 10 0.22 2.92 -7.86
C PHE A 10 1.52 2.12 -8.03
N LEU A 11 1.63 1.41 -9.15
CA LEU A 11 2.89 0.78 -9.55
C LEU A 11 3.63 1.70 -10.52
N SER A 12 4.76 2.28 -10.10
CA SER A 12 5.64 2.99 -11.03
C SER A 12 6.29 1.99 -11.98
N VAL A 13 6.64 2.42 -13.19
CA VAL A 13 7.39 1.62 -14.16
C VAL A 13 8.88 2.00 -14.22
N LYS A 14 9.26 3.12 -13.59
CA LYS A 14 10.63 3.63 -13.51
C LYS A 14 10.86 4.34 -12.17
N PRO A 15 11.50 3.70 -11.17
CA PRO A 15 11.76 2.25 -11.09
C PRO A 15 10.43 1.45 -11.06
N LEU A 16 10.49 0.17 -11.44
CA LEU A 16 9.32 -0.72 -11.37
C LEU A 16 9.05 -1.10 -9.91
N GLU A 17 8.24 -0.30 -9.22
CA GLU A 17 8.04 -0.39 -7.76
C GLU A 17 6.67 0.15 -7.33
N PRO A 18 6.08 -0.40 -6.25
CA PRO A 18 4.91 0.20 -5.62
C PRO A 18 5.24 1.58 -5.05
N VAL A 19 4.28 2.50 -5.19
CA VAL A 19 4.37 3.86 -4.69
C VAL A 19 3.16 4.17 -3.83
N LEU A 20 3.40 4.56 -2.59
CA LEU A 20 2.38 5.15 -1.72
C LEU A 20 2.34 6.67 -1.93
N VAL A 21 1.15 7.21 -2.10
CA VAL A 21 0.93 8.65 -2.22
C VAL A 21 0.34 9.16 -0.92
N PHE A 22 1.00 10.15 -0.31
CA PHE A 22 0.54 10.83 0.90
C PHE A 22 -0.01 12.22 0.58
N ASN A 23 -0.68 12.83 1.56
CA ASN A 23 -1.30 14.14 1.40
C ASN A 23 -0.25 15.26 1.33
N SER A 24 0.80 15.17 2.16
CA SER A 24 1.89 16.14 2.25
C SER A 24 3.28 15.46 2.23
N PRO A 25 4.36 16.21 1.95
CA PRO A 25 5.73 15.72 2.11
C PRO A 25 6.05 15.34 3.57
N ASP A 26 5.50 16.07 4.54
CA ASP A 26 5.72 15.79 5.96
C ASP A 26 5.12 14.43 6.37
N ASP A 27 3.94 14.08 5.84
CA ASP A 27 3.32 12.77 6.06
C ASP A 27 4.17 11.65 5.46
N ALA A 28 4.71 11.86 4.25
CA ALA A 28 5.58 10.91 3.57
C ALA A 28 6.90 10.71 4.34
N ALA A 29 7.53 11.79 4.80
CA ALA A 29 8.75 11.75 5.60
C ALA A 29 8.51 11.11 6.98
N TYR A 30 7.37 11.40 7.61
CA TYR A 30 6.96 10.75 8.84
C TYR A 30 6.78 9.24 8.61
N PHE A 31 6.10 8.83 7.55
CA PHE A 31 5.97 7.41 7.22
C PHE A 31 7.34 6.75 6.95
N GLN A 32 8.21 7.40 6.16
CA GLN A 32 9.54 6.89 5.84
C GLN A 32 10.39 6.65 7.10
N SER A 33 10.34 7.55 8.09
CA SER A 33 11.10 7.39 9.34
C SER A 33 10.63 6.19 10.18
N HIS A 34 9.38 5.75 10.01
CA HIS A 34 8.81 4.60 10.71
C HIS A 34 8.82 3.32 9.85
N CYS A 35 8.95 3.44 8.53
CA CYS A 35 8.97 2.35 7.56
C CYS A 35 10.33 2.32 6.84
N ARG A 36 11.28 1.56 7.40
CA ARG A 36 12.68 1.51 6.92
C ARG A 36 12.87 1.07 5.47
N GLN A 37 11.90 0.38 4.89
CA GLN A 37 11.96 -0.06 3.49
C GLN A 37 11.46 0.99 2.50
N GLY A 38 10.69 1.98 2.95
CA GLY A 38 10.20 3.06 2.10
C GLY A 38 11.28 4.08 1.81
N ARG A 39 11.31 4.62 0.59
CA ARG A 39 12.21 5.71 0.21
C ARG A 39 11.50 6.78 -0.61
N ILE A 40 11.89 8.02 -0.36
CA ILE A 40 11.49 9.17 -1.18
C ILE A 40 12.63 9.43 -2.16
N LEU A 41 12.32 9.49 -3.46
CA LEU A 41 13.31 9.76 -4.50
C LEU A 41 13.44 11.28 -4.72
N PRO A 42 14.66 11.82 -4.89
CA PRO A 42 14.90 13.25 -4.97
C PRO A 42 14.36 13.89 -6.26
N ASP A 43 14.28 13.13 -7.34
CA ASP A 43 13.80 13.54 -8.67
C ASP A 43 12.28 13.35 -8.85
N GLN A 44 11.59 12.83 -7.83
CA GLN A 44 10.16 12.54 -7.85
C GLN A 44 9.40 13.44 -6.86
N SER A 45 8.07 13.32 -6.85
CA SER A 45 7.26 14.04 -5.85
C SER A 45 7.66 13.63 -4.44
N GLN A 46 7.92 14.62 -3.58
CA GLN A 46 8.25 14.38 -2.16
C GLN A 46 7.09 13.80 -1.35
N ARG A 47 5.89 13.67 -1.95
CA ARG A 47 4.73 12.98 -1.37
C ARG A 47 4.70 11.49 -1.67
N TRP A 48 5.65 10.99 -2.46
CA TRP A 48 5.69 9.61 -2.93
C TRP A 48 6.72 8.83 -2.16
N VAL A 49 6.28 7.72 -1.57
CA VAL A 49 7.17 6.75 -0.93
C VAL A 49 7.18 5.49 -1.79
N PHE A 50 8.33 5.23 -2.39
CA PHE A 50 8.61 4.02 -3.14
C PHE A 50 8.91 2.88 -2.17
N LEU A 51 8.31 1.73 -2.44
CA LEU A 51 8.54 0.50 -1.69
C LEU A 51 9.29 -0.50 -2.58
N PRO A 52 10.10 -1.40 -2.00
CA PRO A 52 10.63 -2.53 -2.74
C PRO A 52 9.50 -3.33 -3.38
N MET A 53 9.74 -3.94 -4.53
CA MET A 53 8.80 -4.86 -5.13
C MET A 53 8.51 -6.02 -4.17
N PRO A 54 7.26 -6.22 -3.72
CA PRO A 54 6.94 -7.29 -2.80
C PRO A 54 6.92 -8.64 -3.52
N GLU A 55 7.25 -9.69 -2.78
CA GLU A 55 7.20 -11.06 -3.27
C GLU A 55 5.76 -11.48 -3.61
N GLY A 56 5.59 -12.29 -4.65
CA GLY A 56 4.29 -12.86 -5.02
C GLY A 56 3.27 -11.87 -5.60
N LEU A 57 3.64 -10.62 -5.90
CA LEU A 57 2.73 -9.66 -6.53
C LEU A 57 2.36 -10.12 -7.94
N LEU A 58 1.07 -10.38 -8.16
CA LEU A 58 0.54 -10.80 -9.45
C LEU A 58 -0.02 -9.63 -10.24
N ARG A 59 -0.72 -8.71 -9.56
CA ARG A 59 -1.46 -7.65 -10.23
C ARG A 59 -1.67 -6.43 -9.34
N VAL A 60 -1.62 -5.26 -9.95
CA VAL A 60 -2.07 -3.99 -9.36
C VAL A 60 -3.22 -3.43 -10.20
N ARG A 61 -4.34 -3.07 -9.56
CA ARG A 61 -5.51 -2.52 -10.26
C ARG A 61 -6.26 -1.52 -9.40
N THR A 62 -6.97 -0.59 -10.03
CA THR A 62 -7.94 0.26 -9.33
C THR A 62 -9.08 -0.59 -8.77
N ALA A 63 -9.48 -0.30 -7.54
CA ALA A 63 -10.59 -0.90 -6.83
C ALA A 63 -11.69 0.16 -6.58
N LYS A 64 -12.75 -0.22 -5.86
CA LYS A 64 -13.85 0.70 -5.54
C LYS A 64 -13.34 1.85 -4.66
N TYR A 65 -14.05 2.98 -4.70
CA TYR A 65 -13.79 4.15 -3.86
C TYR A 65 -12.40 4.81 -4.01
N GLY A 66 -11.73 4.56 -5.15
CA GLY A 66 -10.40 5.13 -5.42
C GLY A 66 -9.25 4.38 -4.75
N ASP A 67 -9.53 3.22 -4.15
CA ASP A 67 -8.51 2.32 -3.66
C ASP A 67 -7.73 1.69 -4.82
N VAL A 68 -6.52 1.25 -4.51
CA VAL A 68 -5.71 0.41 -5.38
C VAL A 68 -5.48 -0.93 -4.69
N ALA A 69 -5.82 -1.99 -5.42
CA ALA A 69 -5.70 -3.37 -4.98
C ALA A 69 -4.39 -3.97 -5.50
N TYR A 70 -3.60 -4.49 -4.57
CA TYR A 70 -2.42 -5.31 -4.82
C TYR A 70 -2.79 -6.76 -4.57
N GLU A 71 -2.83 -7.56 -5.63
CA GLU A 71 -3.23 -8.97 -5.59
C GLU A 71 -1.98 -9.85 -5.61
N PHE A 72 -1.95 -10.80 -4.67
CA PHE A 72 -0.83 -11.71 -4.43
C PHE A 72 -1.22 -13.15 -4.72
N ASP A 73 -0.23 -13.99 -5.00
CA ASP A 73 -0.38 -15.43 -5.21
C ASP A 73 -0.95 -16.16 -3.99
N ASN A 74 -0.58 -15.72 -2.78
CA ASN A 74 -1.02 -16.31 -1.52
C ASN A 74 -1.26 -15.25 -0.41
N HIS A 75 -1.95 -15.66 0.65
CA HIS A 75 -2.32 -14.79 1.78
C HIS A 75 -1.11 -14.29 2.58
N ARG A 76 -0.07 -15.12 2.71
CA ARG A 76 1.13 -14.79 3.49
C ARG A 76 1.85 -13.60 2.86
N HIS A 77 2.08 -13.60 1.55
CA HIS A 77 2.72 -12.47 0.85
C HIS A 77 1.88 -11.18 0.96
N ALA A 78 0.55 -11.29 0.88
CA ALA A 78 -0.33 -10.15 1.12
C ALA A 78 -0.21 -9.60 2.55
N SER A 79 -0.15 -10.48 3.56
CA SER A 79 0.02 -10.09 4.96
C SER A 79 1.37 -9.43 5.21
N GLU A 80 2.46 -10.03 4.71
CA GLU A 80 3.82 -9.49 4.83
C GLU A 80 3.93 -8.10 4.16
N PHE A 81 3.31 -7.91 2.99
CA PHE A 81 3.23 -6.60 2.36
C PHE A 81 2.45 -5.60 3.22
N ASN A 82 1.29 -5.99 3.76
CA ASN A 82 0.46 -5.10 4.58
C ASN A 82 1.18 -4.69 5.88
N GLU A 83 1.83 -5.64 6.55
CA GLU A 83 2.70 -5.38 7.70
C GLU A 83 3.87 -4.47 7.33
N GLY A 84 4.44 -4.68 6.14
CA GLY A 84 5.47 -3.85 5.55
C GLY A 84 5.06 -2.38 5.39
N VAL A 85 3.80 -2.12 5.06
CA VAL A 85 3.23 -0.76 5.02
C VAL A 85 2.60 -0.33 6.35
N LYS A 86 3.02 -0.97 7.46
CA LYS A 86 2.57 -0.68 8.83
C LYS A 86 1.06 -0.81 9.04
N GLY A 87 0.42 -1.69 8.29
CA GLY A 87 -1.02 -1.93 8.38
C GLY A 87 -1.86 -0.76 7.86
N LEU A 88 -1.29 0.14 7.04
CA LEU A 88 -2.07 1.21 6.39
C LEU A 88 -2.99 0.66 5.27
N GLY A 89 -2.70 -0.55 4.78
CA GLY A 89 -3.56 -1.26 3.86
C GLY A 89 -4.67 -2.02 4.58
N ARG A 90 -5.72 -2.34 3.82
CA ARG A 90 -6.85 -3.15 4.28
C ARG A 90 -6.77 -4.52 3.63
N MET A 91 -6.95 -5.56 4.42
CA MET A 91 -7.19 -6.93 3.97
C MET A 91 -8.53 -7.36 4.55
N PHE A 92 -9.41 -7.93 3.73
CA PHE A 92 -10.72 -8.35 4.22
C PHE A 92 -10.62 -9.76 4.83
N GLN A 93 -11.26 -9.95 5.97
CA GLN A 93 -11.30 -11.26 6.62
C GLN A 93 -12.19 -12.24 5.84
N ASN A 94 -11.91 -13.53 6.02
CA ASN A 94 -12.80 -14.59 5.58
C ASN A 94 -14.20 -14.39 6.17
N THR A 95 -15.20 -14.32 5.31
CA THR A 95 -16.60 -14.43 5.73
C THR A 95 -17.08 -15.85 5.47
N LYS A 96 -18.20 -16.25 6.09
CA LYS A 96 -18.86 -17.54 5.78
C LYS A 96 -19.13 -17.71 4.28
N ASP A 97 -19.39 -16.60 3.58
CA ASP A 97 -19.71 -16.58 2.14
C ASP A 97 -18.47 -16.52 1.23
N LYS A 98 -17.29 -16.20 1.77
CA LYS A 98 -16.00 -16.19 1.07
C LYS A 98 -14.93 -16.84 1.94
N PRO A 99 -14.79 -18.18 1.89
CA PRO A 99 -13.91 -18.92 2.78
C PRO A 99 -12.42 -18.83 2.41
N ILE A 100 -12.08 -18.20 1.27
CA ILE A 100 -10.70 -18.08 0.80
C ILE A 100 -10.08 -16.84 1.42
N TRP A 101 -9.00 -17.04 2.19
CA TRP A 101 -8.18 -15.97 2.77
C TRP A 101 -7.85 -14.91 1.73
N ASP A 102 -8.14 -13.65 2.04
CA ASP A 102 -7.91 -12.55 1.11
C ASP A 102 -6.41 -12.45 0.80
N ARG A 103 -6.13 -12.42 -0.49
CA ARG A 103 -4.78 -12.30 -1.05
C ARG A 103 -4.57 -10.90 -1.63
N THR A 104 -5.42 -9.97 -1.24
CA THR A 104 -5.44 -8.61 -1.76
C THR A 104 -5.22 -7.61 -0.65
N VAL A 105 -4.32 -6.65 -0.87
CA VAL A 105 -4.16 -5.48 -0.02
C VAL A 105 -4.74 -4.26 -0.73
N TYR A 106 -5.70 -3.60 -0.10
CA TYR A 106 -6.35 -2.41 -0.61
C TYR A 106 -5.74 -1.17 0.05
N LEU A 107 -5.17 -0.29 -0.77
CA LEU A 107 -4.52 0.94 -0.35
C LEU A 107 -5.24 2.15 -0.94
N GLY A 108 -5.62 3.08 -0.07
CA GLY A 108 -6.35 4.28 -0.44
C GLY A 108 -6.93 4.92 0.80
N ARG A 109 -7.72 5.98 0.59
CA ARG A 109 -8.28 6.76 1.70
C ARG A 109 -8.98 5.85 2.71
N PRO A 110 -8.85 6.10 4.02
CA PRO A 110 -9.64 5.41 5.02
C PRO A 110 -11.12 5.54 4.66
N LEU A 111 -11.85 4.43 4.68
CA LEU A 111 -13.31 4.47 4.60
C LEU A 111 -13.79 5.23 5.84
N LYS A 112 -14.51 6.33 5.65
CA LYS A 112 -15.24 6.94 6.76
C LYS A 112 -16.27 5.91 7.22
N MET A 113 -16.09 5.37 8.42
CA MET A 113 -17.13 4.61 9.12
C MET A 113 -18.25 5.56 9.54
#